data_AF-X1GE56-F1
#
_entry.id   AF-X1GE56-F1
#
_cell.length_a   1.000
_cell.length_b   1.000
_cell.length_c   1.000
_cell.angle_alpha   90.00
_cell.angle_beta   90.00
_cell.angle_gamma   90.00
#
_symmetry.space_group_name_H-M   'P 1'
#
loop_
_entity.id
_entity.type
_entity.pdbx_description
1 polymer ?
#
loop_
_entity_poly.entity_id
_entity_poly.type
_entity_poly.pdbx_seq_one_letter_code
_entity_poly.pdbx_strand_id
1 'polypeptide(L)'
;MLQAVEEAGGLAIAFNANEYALPYSTMSLASTMLSDLTEVLEAWHKGRRRAVEKIVEAKEKEGGTGDRGHFHWLSGRKDIDEVVKIHKRIRGVVREEAGKLG
;
A
#
# COMPACT_ATOMS: atom_id res chain seq x y z
N MET A 1 11.10 -10.93 3.58
CA MET A 1 10.95 -9.81 4.55
C MET A 1 9.48 -9.49 4.77
N LEU A 2 8.73 -9.02 3.75
CA LEU A 2 7.33 -8.59 3.90
C LEU A 2 6.44 -9.67 4.53
N GLN A 3 6.49 -10.90 3.99
CA GLN A 3 5.73 -12.03 4.51
C GLN A 3 6.02 -12.31 6.00
N ALA A 4 7.28 -12.32 6.42
CA ALA A 4 7.64 -12.57 7.81
C ALA A 4 7.13 -11.46 8.75
N VAL A 5 7.12 -10.20 8.30
CA VAL A 5 6.55 -9.08 9.07
C VAL A 5 5.03 -9.23 9.18
N GLU A 6 4.37 -9.60 8.10
CA GLU A 6 2.92 -9.83 8.06
C GLU A 6 2.50 -10.99 8.96
N GLU A 7 3.18 -12.14 8.86
CA GLU A 7 2.93 -13.33 9.69
C GLU A 7 3.19 -13.06 11.19
N ALA A 8 4.13 -12.18 11.52
CA ALA A 8 4.37 -11.73 12.89
C ALA A 8 3.34 -10.70 13.41
N GLY A 9 2.33 -10.35 12.61
CA GLY A 9 1.33 -9.32 12.96
C GLY A 9 1.87 -7.89 12.93
N GLY A 10 3.01 -7.68 12.26
CA GLY A 10 3.63 -6.37 12.04
C GLY A 10 2.89 -5.52 11.01
N LEU A 11 3.61 -4.52 10.47
CA LEU A 11 3.12 -3.64 9.41
C LEU A 11 4.09 -3.64 8.23
N ALA A 12 3.80 -4.45 7.22
CA ALA A 12 4.49 -4.45 5.95
C ALA A 12 3.77 -3.50 4.97
N ILE A 13 4.46 -2.43 4.54
CA ILE A 13 3.90 -1.40 3.65
C ILE A 13 4.55 -1.51 2.27
N ALA A 14 3.73 -1.72 1.24
CA ALA A 14 4.15 -1.66 -0.16
C ALA A 14 3.86 -0.27 -0.76
N PHE A 15 4.91 0.49 -1.10
CA PHE A 15 4.78 1.81 -1.74
C PHE A 15 5.14 1.74 -3.23
N ASN A 16 4.21 2.09 -4.13
CA ASN A 16 4.38 2.00 -5.59
C ASN A 16 5.02 0.66 -6.05
N ALA A 17 4.60 -0.41 -5.39
CA ALA A 17 5.18 -1.74 -5.50
C ALA A 17 4.81 -2.47 -6.80
N ASN A 18 5.54 -3.55 -7.09
CA ASN A 18 5.21 -4.48 -8.17
C ASN A 18 4.25 -5.58 -7.68
N GLU A 19 3.84 -6.45 -8.61
CA GLU A 19 2.94 -7.57 -8.33
C GLU A 19 3.54 -8.64 -7.38
N TYR A 20 4.86 -8.66 -7.23
CA TYR A 20 5.54 -9.63 -6.37
C TYR A 20 5.53 -9.22 -4.90
N ALA A 21 5.50 -7.92 -4.59
CA ALA A 21 5.54 -7.44 -3.20
C ALA A 21 4.14 -7.27 -2.59
N LEU A 22 3.13 -6.97 -3.40
CA LEU A 22 1.75 -6.74 -2.94
C LEU A 22 1.16 -7.94 -2.18
N PRO A 23 1.25 -9.20 -2.64
CA PRO A 23 0.66 -10.36 -1.97
C PRO A 23 1.18 -10.60 -0.55
N TYR A 24 2.37 -10.10 -0.23
CA TYR A 24 3.05 -10.34 1.06
C TYR A 24 3.00 -9.13 1.99
N SER A 25 2.33 -8.06 1.59
CA SER A 25 2.25 -6.81 2.35
C SER A 25 0.97 -6.77 3.21
N THR A 26 1.04 -6.09 4.34
CA THR A 26 -0.13 -5.82 5.20
C THR A 26 -1.06 -4.82 4.52
N MET A 27 -0.47 -3.76 3.97
CA MET A 27 -1.17 -2.71 3.23
C MET A 27 -0.30 -2.17 2.10
N SER A 28 -0.91 -1.40 1.21
CA SER A 28 -0.18 -0.71 0.15
C SER A 28 -0.66 0.73 -0.05
N LEU A 29 0.25 1.55 -0.55
CA LEU A 29 -0.02 2.90 -1.01
C LEU A 29 0.55 3.05 -2.43
N ALA A 30 -0.31 3.43 -3.37
CA ALA A 30 0.13 3.99 -4.63
C ALA A 30 -0.06 5.51 -4.60
N SER A 31 1.05 6.25 -4.63
CA SER A 31 1.04 7.71 -4.61
C SER A 31 2.34 8.29 -5.16
N THR A 32 2.27 9.48 -5.74
CA THR A 32 3.45 10.29 -6.08
C THR A 32 4.13 10.91 -4.87
N MET A 33 3.54 10.84 -3.67
CA MET A 33 4.13 11.39 -2.44
C MET A 33 4.16 10.39 -1.30
N LEU A 34 5.36 10.16 -0.75
CA LEU A 34 5.56 9.31 0.41
C LEU A 34 4.88 9.87 1.68
N SER A 35 4.75 11.19 1.77
CA SER A 35 4.11 11.88 2.90
C SER A 35 2.65 11.47 3.12
N ASP A 36 1.98 10.89 2.11
CA ASP A 36 0.62 10.39 2.27
C ASP A 36 0.55 9.28 3.33
N LEU A 37 1.67 8.58 3.62
CA LEU A 37 1.74 7.60 4.70
C LEU A 37 1.63 8.18 6.12
N THR A 38 1.74 9.51 6.31
CA THR A 38 1.83 10.13 7.64
C THR A 38 0.70 9.68 8.56
N GLU A 39 -0.54 9.73 8.10
CA GLU A 39 -1.71 9.32 8.90
C GLU A 39 -1.67 7.83 9.27
N VAL A 40 -1.20 6.96 8.37
CA VAL A 40 -1.06 5.53 8.65
C VAL A 40 0.03 5.28 9.71
N LEU A 41 1.16 5.97 9.61
CA LEU A 41 2.27 5.83 10.56
C LEU A 41 1.87 6.33 11.95
N GLU A 42 1.10 7.41 12.02
CA GLU A 42 0.52 7.88 13.28
C GLU A 42 -0.48 6.88 13.87
N ALA A 43 -1.37 6.31 13.04
CA ALA A 43 -2.32 5.29 13.47
C ALA A 43 -1.59 4.05 14.00
N TRP A 44 -0.50 3.64 13.33
CA TRP A 44 0.36 2.55 13.81
C TRP A 44 0.96 2.85 15.17
N HIS A 45 1.49 4.07 15.38
CA HIS A 45 2.09 4.47 16.65
C HIS A 45 1.06 4.43 17.80
N LYS A 46 -0.17 4.92 17.56
CA LYS A 46 -1.21 5.08 18.59
C LYS A 46 -1.99 3.81 18.88
N GLY A 47 -2.30 3.01 17.86
CA GLY A 47 -3.24 1.89 17.97
C GLY A 47 -2.84 0.64 17.20
N ARG A 48 -1.59 0.57 16.72
CA ARG A 48 -1.01 -0.58 16.03
C ARG A 48 -1.86 -1.02 14.84
N ARG A 49 -1.84 -2.31 14.52
CA ARG A 49 -2.44 -2.91 13.33
C ARG A 49 -3.92 -2.58 13.18
N ARG A 50 -4.70 -2.68 14.26
CA ARG A 50 -6.15 -2.44 14.23
C ARG A 50 -6.50 -0.98 13.91
N ALA A 51 -5.68 -0.02 14.34
CA ALA A 51 -5.89 1.38 13.96
C ALA A 51 -5.54 1.63 12.49
N VAL A 52 -4.47 0.99 12.00
CA VAL A 52 -4.07 1.06 10.58
C VAL A 52 -5.12 0.44 9.67
N GLU A 53 -5.62 -0.75 10.00
CA GLU A 53 -6.68 -1.41 9.24
C GLU A 53 -7.89 -0.50 9.03
N LYS A 54 -8.41 0.09 10.12
CA LYS A 54 -9.57 1.00 10.05
C LYS A 54 -9.34 2.20 9.14
N ILE A 55 -8.18 2.85 9.24
CA ILE A 55 -7.91 4.06 8.45
C ILE A 55 -7.63 3.72 6.99
N VAL A 56 -6.93 2.62 6.71
CA VAL A 56 -6.65 2.15 5.36
C VAL A 56 -7.95 1.74 4.66
N GLU A 57 -8.82 0.98 5.32
CA GLU A 57 -10.13 0.60 4.76
C GLU A 57 -11.04 1.80 4.51
N ALA A 58 -11.00 2.82 5.37
CA ALA A 58 -11.77 4.06 5.17
C ALA A 58 -11.27 4.82 3.92
N LYS A 59 -9.94 5.01 3.81
CA LYS A 59 -9.32 5.67 2.65
C LYS A 59 -9.48 4.89 1.36
N GLU A 60 -9.43 3.56 1.42
CA GLU A 60 -9.67 2.71 0.27
C GLU A 60 -11.10 2.89 -0.29
N LYS A 61 -12.09 3.09 0.58
CA LYS A 61 -13.48 3.39 0.17
C LYS A 61 -13.63 4.80 -0.42
N GLU A 62 -12.90 5.78 0.12
CA GLU A 62 -12.84 7.14 -0.43
C GLU A 62 -12.17 7.16 -1.81
N GLY A 63 -11.22 6.25 -2.03
CA GLY A 63 -10.41 6.17 -3.23
C GLY A 63 -9.32 7.25 -3.27
N GLY A 64 -8.34 7.06 -4.15
CA GLY A 64 -7.32 8.07 -4.39
C GLY A 64 -7.79 9.18 -5.35
N THR A 65 -7.15 10.34 -5.27
CA THR A 65 -7.36 11.45 -6.22
C THR A 65 -6.18 11.54 -7.16
N GLY A 66 -6.42 11.37 -8.46
CA GLY A 66 -5.36 11.40 -9.47
C GLY A 66 -4.29 10.34 -9.20
N ASP A 67 -3.05 10.77 -8.96
CA ASP A 67 -1.91 9.88 -8.66
C ASP A 67 -1.53 9.85 -7.19
N ARG A 68 -2.47 10.13 -6.29
CA ARG A 68 -2.22 10.22 -4.84
C ARG A 68 -3.27 9.50 -4.01
N GLY A 69 -2.85 9.03 -2.85
CA GLY A 69 -3.75 8.52 -1.82
C GLY A 69 -4.50 7.22 -2.17
N HIS A 70 -3.98 6.38 -3.07
CA HIS A 70 -4.60 5.07 -3.34
C HIS A 70 -4.12 4.06 -2.29
N PHE A 71 -4.88 3.95 -1.20
CA PHE A 71 -4.62 3.01 -0.11
C PHE A 71 -5.35 1.68 -0.34
N HIS A 72 -4.70 0.57 0.01
CA HIS A 72 -5.34 -0.74 -0.02
C HIS A 72 -4.95 -1.59 1.18
N TRP A 73 -5.94 -2.22 1.82
CA TRP A 73 -5.70 -3.24 2.83
C TRP A 73 -5.51 -4.61 2.15
N LEU A 74 -4.38 -5.27 2.42
CA LEU A 74 -3.96 -6.47 1.69
C LEU A 74 -3.91 -7.73 2.55
N SER A 75 -3.83 -7.58 3.87
CA SER A 75 -3.92 -8.70 4.83
C SER A 75 -5.16 -9.55 4.59
N GLY A 76 -4.96 -10.80 4.16
CA GLY A 76 -6.04 -11.75 3.89
C GLY A 76 -6.80 -11.53 2.57
N ARG A 77 -6.43 -10.53 1.77
CA ARG A 77 -7.03 -10.27 0.45
C ARG A 77 -6.51 -11.28 -0.57
N LYS A 78 -7.44 -11.83 -1.38
CA LYS A 78 -7.11 -12.82 -2.43
C LYS A 78 -7.01 -12.19 -3.82
N ASP A 79 -7.94 -11.29 -4.14
CA ASP A 79 -7.98 -10.58 -5.42
C ASP A 79 -7.28 -9.23 -5.28
N ILE A 80 -6.20 -9.04 -6.01
CA ILE A 80 -5.39 -7.82 -6.00
C ILE A 80 -5.17 -7.27 -7.42
N ASP A 81 -5.91 -7.73 -8.43
CA ASP A 81 -5.63 -7.40 -9.83
C ASP A 81 -5.74 -5.89 -10.10
N GLU A 82 -6.78 -5.24 -9.58
CA GLU A 82 -6.95 -3.79 -9.69
C GLU A 82 -5.89 -3.02 -8.89
N VAL A 83 -5.50 -3.53 -7.71
CA VAL A 83 -4.41 -2.95 -6.92
C VAL A 83 -3.11 -2.95 -7.73
N VAL A 84 -2.78 -4.09 -8.36
CA VAL A 84 -1.59 -4.23 -9.21
C VAL A 84 -1.63 -3.24 -10.36
N LYS A 85 -2.78 -3.05 -11.04
CA LYS A 85 -2.93 -2.08 -12.14
C LYS A 85 -2.65 -0.65 -11.68
N ILE A 86 -3.24 -0.23 -10.56
CA ILE A 86 -3.04 1.12 -9.99
C ILE A 86 -1.56 1.35 -9.66
N HIS A 87 -0.94 0.39 -8.99
CA HIS A 87 0.46 0.45 -8.60
C HIS A 87 1.42 0.51 -9.80
N LYS A 88 1.21 -0.33 -10.82
CA LYS A 88 2.03 -0.30 -12.06
C LYS A 88 1.91 1.04 -12.78
N ARG A 89 0.69 1.60 -12.87
CA ARG A 89 0.43 2.90 -13.49
C ARG A 89 1.18 4.03 -12.77
N ILE A 90 1.01 4.16 -11.46
CA ILE A 90 1.65 5.24 -10.68
C ILE A 90 3.16 5.05 -10.63
N ARG A 91 3.66 3.82 -10.48
CA ARG A 91 5.10 3.53 -10.53
C ARG A 91 5.75 4.00 -11.84
N GLY A 92 5.05 3.86 -12.97
CA GLY A 92 5.49 4.39 -14.26
C GLY A 92 5.60 5.92 -14.27
N VAL A 93 4.73 6.63 -13.56
CA VAL A 93 4.79 8.10 -13.42
C VAL A 93 6.02 8.52 -12.61
N VAL A 94 6.32 7.85 -11.49
CA VAL A 94 7.39 8.29 -10.58
C VAL A 94 8.79 7.81 -11.00
N ARG A 95 8.87 6.74 -11.80
CA ARG A 95 10.15 6.08 -12.16
C ARG A 95 10.39 5.94 -13.66
N GLU A 96 9.44 6.35 -14.51
CA GLU A 96 9.52 6.24 -15.97
C GLU A 96 10.00 4.84 -16.41
N GLU A 97 11.06 4.75 -17.22
CA GLU A 97 11.60 3.48 -17.72
C GLU A 97 12.18 2.59 -16.60
N ALA A 98 12.70 3.18 -15.51
CA ALA A 98 13.17 2.43 -14.34
C ALA A 98 12.02 1.85 -13.50
N GLY A 99 10.77 2.23 -13.78
CA GLY A 99 9.57 1.67 -13.16
C GLY A 99 9.23 0.28 -13.67
N LYS A 100 9.65 -0.07 -14.89
CA LYS A 100 9.41 -1.37 -15.54
C LYS A 100 10.37 -2.47 -15.07
N LEU A 101 11.50 -2.08 -14.49
CA LEU A 101 12.50 -2.98 -13.95
C LEU A 101 12.16 -3.31 -12.48
N GLY A 102 11.96 -4.61 -12.21
CA GLY A 102 11.73 -5.17 -10.87
C GLY A 102 10.38 -4.84 -10.28
#